data_AF-A0A6G0RAG8-F1
#
_entry.id   AF-A0A6G0RAG8-F1
#
_cell.length_a   1.000
_cell.length_b   1.000
_cell.length_c   1.000
_cell.angle_alpha   90.00
_cell.angle_beta   90.00
_cell.angle_gamma   90.00
#
_symmetry.space_group_name_H-M   'P 1'
#
loop_
_entity.id
_entity.type
_entity.pdbx_description
1 polymer ?
#
loop_
_entity_poly.entity_id
_entity_poly.type
_entity_poly.pdbx_seq_one_letter_code
_entity_poly.pdbx_strand_id
1 'polypeptide(L)'
;MSLKLILTLAFSLVAASSPLEAHAKLRPTPRQLQTYTQSADYVGLMLERVNLERAVQGLPALCANSKLQASAQRHSDDQAANDFMDHVGSDGSTMSQRVSDAGYDWRGVAENVAAGQVDVTEVMDAWMNSEGHRHNILGDYTMLGAAYAYTPDGLYRHFWTQDFGRSDTEHCDDSAAGSTPASPSSNSSSSSSDNTISAPNRRDSRSSSSSILPPHVMVLFILTSTMLHLI
;
A
#
# COMPACT_ATOMS: atom_id res chain seq x y z
N MET A 1 -90.20 25.43 11.28
CA MET A 1 -89.07 25.62 10.33
C MET A 1 -87.93 26.23 11.11
N SER A 2 -86.82 25.52 11.29
CA SER A 2 -85.47 26.09 11.46
C SER A 2 -84.49 24.95 11.67
N LEU A 3 -83.89 24.56 10.55
CA LEU A 3 -82.82 23.60 10.39
C LEU A 3 -81.59 24.10 11.16
N LYS A 4 -81.10 23.34 12.15
CA LYS A 4 -79.81 23.59 12.79
C LYS A 4 -78.91 22.37 12.59
N LEU A 5 -78.14 22.50 11.53
CA LEU A 5 -76.84 21.91 11.22
C LEU A 5 -76.06 21.50 12.48
N ILE A 6 -75.80 20.21 12.67
CA ILE A 6 -74.77 19.72 13.59
C ILE A 6 -73.73 18.97 12.78
N LEU A 7 -72.57 19.63 12.73
CA LEU A 7 -71.32 19.33 12.08
C LEU A 7 -70.74 18.01 12.60
N THR A 8 -70.57 17.01 11.75
CA THR A 8 -69.80 15.80 12.05
C THR A 8 -68.32 16.16 12.12
N LEU A 9 -67.76 16.20 13.34
CA LEU A 9 -66.32 16.36 13.56
C LEU A 9 -65.63 15.03 13.16
N ALA A 10 -65.02 14.99 11.98
CA ALA A 10 -64.11 13.91 11.63
C ALA A 10 -62.80 14.11 12.41
N PHE A 11 -62.58 13.31 13.46
CA PHE A 11 -61.27 13.18 14.08
C PHE A 11 -60.37 12.41 13.12
N SER A 12 -59.63 13.12 12.26
CA SER A 12 -58.52 12.51 11.54
C SER A 12 -57.42 12.16 12.56
N LEU A 13 -57.27 10.86 12.81
CA LEU A 13 -56.13 10.32 13.51
C LEU A 13 -54.88 10.58 12.67
N VAL A 14 -54.13 11.64 12.98
CA VAL A 14 -52.75 11.79 12.51
C VAL A 14 -51.93 10.77 13.28
N ALA A 15 -51.64 9.64 12.64
CA ALA A 15 -50.58 8.76 13.11
C ALA A 15 -49.26 9.52 12.99
N ALA A 16 -48.76 10.04 14.11
CA ALA A 16 -47.41 10.55 14.19
C ALA A 16 -46.43 9.38 14.05
N SER A 17 -45.95 9.12 12.83
CA SER A 17 -44.79 8.28 12.61
C SER A 17 -43.59 8.97 13.28
N SER A 18 -43.10 8.37 14.36
CA SER A 18 -41.96 8.88 15.11
C SER A 18 -40.68 8.80 14.27
N PRO A 19 -39.80 9.83 14.26
CA PRO A 19 -38.55 9.81 13.51
C PRO A 19 -37.48 9.02 14.28
N LEU A 20 -37.70 7.72 14.48
CA LEU A 20 -36.74 6.83 15.14
C LEU A 20 -36.02 5.89 14.17
N GLU A 21 -36.29 6.00 12.86
CA GLU A 21 -35.62 5.19 11.83
C GLU A 21 -34.47 5.89 11.10
N ALA A 22 -34.23 7.18 11.34
CA ALA A 22 -33.19 7.93 10.64
C ALA A 22 -31.78 7.84 11.29
N HIS A 23 -31.67 7.34 12.53
CA HIS A 23 -30.39 7.30 13.25
C HIS A 23 -29.69 5.92 13.24
N ALA A 24 -30.27 4.91 12.60
CA ALA A 24 -29.66 3.57 12.53
C ALA A 24 -28.60 3.40 11.42
N LYS A 25 -28.36 4.42 10.58
CA LYS A 25 -27.45 4.33 9.42
C LYS A 25 -26.11 5.05 9.56
N LEU A 26 -25.74 5.52 10.75
CA LEU A 26 -24.41 6.06 11.02
C LEU A 26 -23.68 5.19 12.05
N ARG A 27 -23.69 3.87 11.86
CA ARG A 27 -22.66 3.03 12.48
C ARG A 27 -21.40 3.21 11.62
N PRO A 28 -20.30 3.76 12.14
CA PRO A 28 -19.03 3.62 11.46
C PRO A 28 -18.80 2.11 11.34
N THR A 29 -18.71 1.63 10.10
CA THR A 29 -18.21 0.30 9.82
C THR A 29 -16.89 0.19 10.56
N PRO A 30 -16.67 -0.82 11.42
CA PRO A 30 -15.36 -1.02 12.02
C PRO A 30 -14.35 -1.09 10.87
N ARG A 31 -13.46 -0.09 10.73
CA ARG A 31 -12.31 -0.17 9.84
C ARG A 31 -11.58 -1.43 10.29
N GLN A 32 -11.70 -2.49 9.51
CA GLN A 32 -11.24 -3.81 9.91
C GLN A 32 -9.74 -3.73 10.12
N LEU A 33 -9.30 -3.68 11.39
CA LEU A 33 -7.90 -3.55 11.79
C LEU A 33 -7.04 -4.76 11.37
N GLN A 34 -7.60 -5.72 10.64
CA GLN A 34 -6.94 -6.93 10.16
C GLN A 34 -6.40 -6.82 8.72
N THR A 35 -6.65 -5.73 7.99
CA THR A 35 -6.41 -5.67 6.52
C THR A 35 -5.22 -4.78 6.12
N TYR A 36 -4.33 -4.42 7.05
CA TYR A 36 -3.17 -3.55 6.76
C TYR A 36 -1.94 -4.28 6.19
N THR A 37 -2.05 -5.56 5.87
CA THR A 37 -1.07 -6.19 4.99
C THR A 37 -1.45 -5.81 3.58
N GLN A 38 -0.63 -4.97 2.95
CA GLN A 38 -0.77 -4.63 1.54
C GLN A 38 -1.03 -5.89 0.68
N SER A 39 -1.90 -5.78 -0.32
CA SER A 39 -2.17 -6.90 -1.23
C SER A 39 -0.88 -7.43 -1.87
N ALA A 40 -0.84 -8.73 -2.17
CA ALA A 40 0.27 -9.32 -2.93
C ALA A 40 0.45 -8.70 -4.33
N ASP A 41 -0.52 -7.90 -4.79
CA ASP A 41 -0.56 -7.25 -6.10
C ASP A 41 -0.33 -5.72 -6.02
N TYR A 42 0.46 -5.27 -5.05
CA TYR A 42 0.72 -3.84 -4.88
C TYR A 42 1.42 -3.20 -6.08
N VAL A 43 2.24 -3.97 -6.82
CA VAL A 43 2.94 -3.48 -8.01
C VAL A 43 1.95 -3.09 -9.09
N GLY A 44 0.96 -3.94 -9.36
CA GLY A 44 -0.10 -3.66 -10.33
C GLY A 44 -0.93 -2.43 -9.94
N LEU A 45 -1.36 -2.37 -8.68
CA LEU A 45 -2.11 -1.23 -8.13
C LEU A 45 -1.29 0.07 -8.19
N MET A 46 0.00 0.02 -7.89
CA MET A 46 0.89 1.18 -7.95
C MET A 46 1.01 1.70 -9.38
N LEU A 47 1.28 0.81 -10.33
CA LEU A 47 1.41 1.17 -11.74
C LEU A 47 0.09 1.75 -12.28
N GLU A 48 -1.04 1.15 -11.95
CA GLU A 48 -2.36 1.66 -12.30
C GLU A 48 -2.56 3.08 -11.75
N ARG A 49 -2.30 3.28 -10.44
CA ARG A 49 -2.49 4.58 -9.79
C ARG A 49 -1.58 5.66 -10.37
N VAL A 50 -0.31 5.34 -10.66
CA VAL A 50 0.62 6.25 -11.37
C VAL A 50 0.09 6.61 -12.76
N ASN A 51 -0.36 5.61 -13.52
CA ASN A 51 -0.86 5.84 -14.87
C ASN A 51 -2.18 6.62 -14.92
N LEU A 52 -3.03 6.50 -13.89
CA LEU A 52 -4.20 7.36 -13.72
C LEU A 52 -3.79 8.84 -13.57
N GLU A 53 -2.80 9.14 -12.74
CA GLU A 53 -2.31 10.52 -12.57
C GLU A 53 -1.67 11.07 -13.84
N ARG A 54 -0.90 10.22 -14.55
CA ARG A 54 -0.28 10.60 -15.84
C ARG A 54 -1.33 10.84 -16.93
N ALA A 55 -2.38 10.03 -16.99
CA ALA A 55 -3.46 10.19 -17.95
C ALA A 55 -4.24 11.51 -17.75
N VAL A 56 -4.42 11.96 -16.51
CA VAL A 56 -5.02 13.28 -16.21
C VAL A 56 -4.23 14.43 -16.84
N GLN A 57 -2.90 14.26 -16.97
CA GLN A 57 -2.02 15.24 -17.60
C GLN A 57 -1.78 15.00 -19.10
N GLY A 58 -2.44 13.99 -19.70
CA GLY A 58 -2.23 13.61 -21.10
C GLY A 58 -0.86 13.00 -21.38
N LEU A 59 -0.17 12.50 -20.35
CA LEU A 59 1.14 11.85 -20.49
C LEU A 59 0.99 10.37 -20.86
N PRO A 60 1.95 9.80 -21.62
CA PRO A 60 1.97 8.37 -21.90
C PRO A 60 2.04 7.55 -20.61
N ALA A 61 1.34 6.41 -20.61
CA ALA A 61 1.43 5.44 -19.53
C ALA A 61 2.84 4.85 -19.43
N LEU A 62 3.29 4.62 -18.20
CA LEU A 62 4.45 3.80 -17.90
C LEU A 62 4.08 2.32 -17.93
N CYS A 63 5.09 1.47 -18.07
CA CYS A 63 4.99 0.02 -17.89
C CYS A 63 5.91 -0.45 -16.77
N ALA A 64 5.70 -1.68 -16.27
CA ALA A 64 6.59 -2.28 -15.29
C ALA A 64 7.94 -2.68 -15.92
N ASN A 65 9.02 -2.59 -15.15
CA ASN A 65 10.32 -3.17 -15.48
C ASN A 65 10.95 -3.82 -14.24
N SER A 66 11.34 -5.08 -14.40
CA SER A 66 11.77 -5.96 -13.31
C SER A 66 13.11 -5.57 -12.71
N LYS A 67 13.98 -4.91 -13.48
CA LYS A 67 15.27 -4.40 -12.98
C LYS A 67 15.08 -3.17 -12.11
N LEU A 68 14.22 -2.23 -12.52
CA LEU A 68 13.81 -1.11 -11.66
C LEU A 68 13.11 -1.62 -10.40
N GLN A 69 12.26 -2.64 -10.52
CA GLN A 69 11.62 -3.26 -9.35
C GLN A 69 12.64 -3.90 -8.41
N ALA A 70 13.67 -4.58 -8.94
CA ALA A 70 14.73 -5.15 -8.11
C ALA A 70 15.53 -4.07 -7.36
N SER A 71 15.81 -2.94 -8.00
CA SER A 71 16.42 -1.76 -7.37
C SER A 71 15.53 -1.21 -6.23
N ALA A 72 14.26 -0.96 -6.52
CA ALA A 72 13.30 -0.45 -5.54
C ALA A 72 13.13 -1.42 -4.37
N GLN A 73 13.08 -2.74 -4.62
CA GLN A 73 12.90 -3.75 -3.58
C GLN A 73 14.12 -3.83 -2.67
N ARG A 74 15.34 -3.79 -3.24
CA ARG A 74 16.58 -3.71 -2.45
C ARG A 74 16.51 -2.54 -1.48
N HIS A 75 16.01 -1.38 -1.92
CA HIS A 75 15.93 -0.19 -1.07
C HIS A 75 14.84 -0.27 -0.01
N SER A 76 13.63 -0.69 -0.37
CA SER A 76 12.56 -0.87 0.61
C SER A 76 12.93 -1.91 1.67
N ASP A 77 13.60 -3.00 1.30
CA ASP A 77 14.09 -4.01 2.24
C ASP A 77 15.15 -3.44 3.18
N ASP A 78 16.09 -2.64 2.66
CA ASP A 78 17.12 -1.98 3.47
C ASP A 78 16.51 -0.98 4.46
N GLN A 79 15.60 -0.14 4.00
CA GLN A 79 14.85 0.80 4.82
C GLN A 79 14.05 0.09 5.92
N ALA A 80 13.40 -1.02 5.60
CA ALA A 80 12.62 -1.81 6.56
C ALA A 80 13.50 -2.54 7.57
N ALA A 81 14.65 -3.07 7.14
CA ALA A 81 15.59 -3.78 8.00
C ALA A 81 16.28 -2.85 9.02
N ASN A 82 16.49 -1.59 8.64
CA ASN A 82 17.18 -0.59 9.46
C ASN A 82 16.24 0.51 10.01
N ASP A 83 14.94 0.39 9.77
CA ASP A 83 13.86 1.26 10.26
C ASP A 83 14.08 2.77 9.98
N PHE A 84 14.43 3.10 8.73
CA PHE A 84 14.67 4.49 8.30
C PHE A 84 14.03 4.81 6.94
N MET A 85 13.93 6.10 6.63
CA MET A 85 13.48 6.59 5.32
C MET A 85 14.43 7.68 4.83
N ASP A 86 15.19 7.35 3.79
CA ASP A 86 16.11 8.23 3.08
C ASP A 86 16.26 7.70 1.64
N HIS A 87 16.72 8.53 0.72
CA HIS A 87 17.09 8.12 -0.64
C HIS A 87 18.42 7.35 -0.67
N VAL A 88 19.31 7.63 0.27
CA VAL A 88 20.60 6.93 0.42
C VAL A 88 20.42 5.69 1.29
N GLY A 89 20.85 4.53 0.80
CA GLY A 89 20.80 3.28 1.55
C GLY A 89 21.71 3.29 2.77
N SER A 90 21.49 2.36 3.70
CA SER A 90 22.33 2.18 4.90
C SER A 90 23.77 1.78 4.54
N ASP A 91 23.96 1.20 3.35
CA ASP A 91 25.25 0.87 2.73
C ASP A 91 25.89 2.06 1.98
N GLY A 92 25.25 3.22 1.98
CA GLY A 92 25.69 4.42 1.26
C GLY A 92 25.30 4.44 -0.22
N SER A 93 24.54 3.44 -0.70
CA SER A 93 24.12 3.40 -2.10
C SER A 93 23.15 4.53 -2.45
N THR A 94 23.34 5.15 -3.62
CA THR A 94 22.35 6.04 -4.23
C THR A 94 21.37 5.23 -5.08
N MET A 95 20.18 5.79 -5.37
CA MET A 95 19.24 5.20 -6.34
C MET A 95 19.93 4.85 -7.66
N SER A 96 20.73 5.75 -8.23
CA SER A 96 21.39 5.48 -9.51
C SER A 96 22.35 4.29 -9.46
N GLN A 97 23.03 4.08 -8.33
CA GLN A 97 23.86 2.90 -8.11
C GLN A 97 23.02 1.64 -8.00
N ARG A 98 21.93 1.65 -7.21
CA ARG A 98 21.03 0.49 -7.10
C ARG A 98 20.40 0.10 -8.43
N VAL A 99 19.97 1.09 -9.24
CA VAL A 99 19.42 0.87 -10.58
C VAL A 99 20.47 0.29 -11.52
N SER A 100 21.70 0.80 -11.50
CA SER A 100 22.81 0.27 -12.31
C SER A 100 23.25 -1.13 -11.84
N ASP A 101 23.28 -1.40 -10.54
CA ASP A 101 23.60 -2.70 -9.95
C ASP A 101 22.55 -3.76 -10.33
N ALA A 102 21.28 -3.34 -10.44
CA ALA A 102 20.19 -4.18 -10.96
C ALA A 102 20.29 -4.42 -12.48
N GLY A 103 21.26 -3.81 -13.16
CA GLY A 103 21.55 -4.00 -14.57
C GLY A 103 20.61 -3.25 -15.52
N TYR A 104 19.90 -2.22 -15.03
CA TYR A 104 19.08 -1.36 -15.87
C TYR A 104 19.94 -0.28 -16.54
N ASP A 105 20.00 -0.30 -17.87
CA ASP A 105 20.70 0.73 -18.66
C ASP A 105 19.82 1.97 -18.80
N TRP A 106 20.25 3.11 -18.25
CA TRP A 106 19.41 4.30 -18.14
C TRP A 106 19.96 5.56 -18.82
N ARG A 107 19.04 6.36 -19.33
CA ARG A 107 19.24 7.75 -19.79
C ARG A 107 18.67 8.78 -18.81
N GLY A 108 17.69 8.37 -18.01
CA GLY A 108 17.10 9.16 -16.94
C GLY A 108 16.48 8.24 -15.89
N VAL A 109 16.63 8.62 -14.63
CA VAL A 109 16.13 7.88 -13.46
C VAL A 109 15.68 8.86 -12.38
N ALA A 110 14.65 8.49 -11.64
CA ALA A 110 14.20 9.20 -10.45
C ALA A 110 13.60 8.24 -9.43
N GLU A 111 13.55 8.67 -8.16
CA GLU A 111 13.06 7.87 -7.06
C GLU A 111 12.04 8.64 -6.23
N ASN A 112 10.99 7.94 -5.80
CA ASN A 112 10.18 8.36 -4.66
C ASN A 112 10.30 7.33 -3.55
N VAL A 113 10.52 7.78 -2.31
CA VAL A 113 10.49 6.94 -1.11
C VAL A 113 9.41 7.44 -0.16
N ALA A 114 8.84 6.53 0.63
CA ALA A 114 7.91 6.86 1.69
C ALA A 114 7.91 5.80 2.79
N ALA A 115 7.45 6.20 3.98
CA ALA A 115 7.29 5.27 5.09
C ALA A 115 6.07 5.65 5.96
N GLY A 116 5.37 4.64 6.45
CA GLY A 116 4.21 4.78 7.34
C GLY A 116 2.83 4.70 6.68
N GLN A 117 2.75 4.88 5.36
CA GLN A 117 1.49 4.73 4.61
C GLN A 117 1.14 3.26 4.48
N VAL A 118 -0.11 2.90 4.80
CA VAL A 118 -0.47 1.49 4.97
C VAL A 118 -0.82 0.80 3.66
N ASP A 119 -1.11 1.57 2.60
CA ASP A 119 -1.45 1.05 1.30
C ASP A 119 -1.05 1.97 0.12
N VAL A 120 -1.21 1.46 -1.10
CA VAL A 120 -0.92 2.16 -2.37
C VAL A 120 -1.72 3.47 -2.49
N THR A 121 -2.95 3.53 -1.98
CA THR A 121 -3.78 4.74 -2.09
C THR A 121 -3.20 5.83 -1.20
N GLU A 122 -2.93 5.51 0.07
CA GLU A 122 -2.36 6.45 1.03
C GLU A 122 -0.98 6.97 0.59
N VAL A 123 -0.11 6.12 0.04
CA VAL A 123 1.23 6.53 -0.40
C VAL A 123 1.20 7.36 -1.69
N MET A 124 0.35 7.00 -2.66
CA MET A 124 0.22 7.79 -3.89
C MET A 124 -0.40 9.15 -3.63
N ASP A 125 -1.40 9.23 -2.75
CA ASP A 125 -1.97 10.52 -2.36
C ASP A 125 -0.93 11.39 -1.62
N ALA A 126 -0.07 10.79 -0.78
CA ALA A 126 1.02 11.51 -0.14
C ALA A 126 2.04 12.05 -1.16
N TRP A 127 2.48 11.22 -2.12
CA TRP A 127 3.43 11.65 -3.15
C TRP A 127 2.84 12.70 -4.10
N MET A 128 1.58 12.57 -4.52
CA MET A 128 0.93 13.55 -5.41
C MET A 128 0.71 14.91 -4.75
N ASN A 129 0.59 14.95 -3.42
CA ASN A 129 0.53 16.19 -2.64
C ASN A 129 1.90 16.81 -2.34
N SER A 130 3.00 16.17 -2.76
CA SER A 130 4.36 16.66 -2.61
C SER A 130 4.94 17.06 -3.96
N GLU A 131 5.41 18.31 -4.10
CA GLU A 131 5.85 18.85 -5.39
C GLU A 131 6.96 18.01 -6.03
N GLY A 132 7.99 17.65 -5.27
CA GLY A 132 9.12 16.86 -5.76
C GLY A 132 8.71 15.45 -6.19
N HIS A 133 7.95 14.73 -5.35
CA HIS A 133 7.52 13.37 -5.69
C HIS A 133 6.55 13.33 -6.88
N ARG A 134 5.63 14.30 -6.94
CA ARG A 134 4.75 14.48 -8.09
C ARG A 134 5.53 14.79 -9.37
N HIS A 135 6.59 15.59 -9.29
CA HIS A 135 7.45 15.86 -10.45
C HIS A 135 8.02 14.56 -11.02
N ASN A 136 8.48 13.65 -10.16
CA ASN A 136 9.00 12.34 -10.60
C ASN A 136 7.92 11.49 -11.28
N ILE A 137 6.72 11.38 -10.68
CA ILE A 137 5.58 10.62 -11.23
C ILE A 137 5.18 11.12 -12.62
N LEU A 138 5.22 12.43 -12.83
CA LEU A 138 4.86 13.10 -14.09
C LEU A 138 6.05 13.33 -15.03
N GLY A 139 7.23 12.81 -14.69
CA GLY A 139 8.45 13.00 -15.46
C GLY A 139 8.46 12.26 -16.81
N ASP A 140 9.48 12.55 -17.61
CA ASP A 140 9.69 11.97 -18.95
C ASP A 140 10.34 10.57 -18.88
N TYR A 141 9.59 9.63 -18.30
CA TYR A 141 9.95 8.23 -18.13
C TYR A 141 9.04 7.32 -18.95
N THR A 142 9.48 6.09 -19.15
CA THR A 142 8.73 5.05 -19.87
C THR A 142 8.46 3.81 -19.03
N MET A 143 9.24 3.60 -17.96
CA MET A 143 9.17 2.42 -17.10
C MET A 143 9.14 2.78 -15.62
N LEU A 144 8.58 1.88 -14.81
CA LEU A 144 8.47 1.97 -13.36
C LEU A 144 8.84 0.64 -12.72
N GLY A 145 9.60 0.69 -11.63
CA GLY A 145 9.69 -0.33 -10.61
C GLY A 145 9.03 0.16 -9.32
N ALA A 146 8.26 -0.68 -8.65
CA ALA A 146 7.64 -0.34 -7.37
C ALA A 146 7.92 -1.44 -6.36
N ALA A 147 8.17 -1.06 -5.11
CA ALA A 147 8.47 -2.00 -4.05
C ALA A 147 7.80 -1.62 -2.74
N TYR A 148 7.56 -2.64 -1.93
CA TYR A 148 7.02 -2.55 -0.59
C TYR A 148 7.76 -3.48 0.35
N ALA A 149 8.03 -3.03 1.57
CA ALA A 149 8.55 -3.83 2.65
C ALA A 149 7.84 -3.51 3.97
N TYR A 150 7.79 -4.49 4.87
CA TYR A 150 7.08 -4.37 6.14
C TYR A 150 7.89 -4.93 7.31
N THR A 151 8.01 -4.14 8.38
CA THR A 151 8.65 -4.53 9.65
C THR A 151 7.66 -4.32 10.81
N PRO A 152 7.16 -5.39 11.47
CA PRO A 152 6.05 -5.28 12.43
C PRO A 152 6.34 -4.41 13.66
N ASP A 153 7.61 -4.35 14.08
CA ASP A 153 8.06 -3.67 15.30
C ASP A 153 8.84 -2.37 15.02
N GLY A 154 8.92 -1.95 13.75
CA GLY A 154 9.57 -0.72 13.34
C GLY A 154 8.72 0.52 13.64
N LEU A 155 9.36 1.68 13.73
CA LEU A 155 8.70 2.99 13.88
C LEU A 155 7.71 3.25 12.74
N TYR A 156 8.14 3.02 11.50
CA TYR A 156 7.31 3.32 10.33
C TYR A 156 6.47 2.12 9.87
N ARG A 157 6.95 0.90 10.12
CA ARG A 157 6.35 -0.39 9.76
C ARG A 157 6.18 -0.67 8.27
N HIS A 158 5.78 0.31 7.48
CA HIS A 158 5.49 0.22 6.05
C HIS A 158 6.50 1.06 5.28
N PHE A 159 7.17 0.51 4.27
CA PHE A 159 8.19 1.19 3.48
C PHE A 159 7.91 1.01 1.99
N TRP A 160 8.04 2.09 1.22
CA TRP A 160 7.69 2.14 -0.18
C TRP A 160 8.79 2.82 -0.99
N THR A 161 9.07 2.28 -2.16
CA THR A 161 9.99 2.86 -3.15
C THR A 161 9.37 2.78 -4.54
N GLN A 162 9.49 3.86 -5.31
CA GLN A 162 9.26 3.88 -6.75
C GLN A 162 10.54 4.30 -7.46
N ASP A 163 11.01 3.49 -8.39
CA ASP A 163 12.11 3.82 -9.30
C ASP A 163 11.56 4.01 -10.71
N PHE A 164 11.73 5.21 -11.27
CA PHE A 164 11.33 5.55 -12.63
C PHE A 164 12.52 5.46 -13.56
N GLY A 165 12.30 5.01 -14.80
CA GLY A 165 13.36 4.84 -15.78
C GLY A 165 12.98 5.28 -17.19
N ARG A 166 13.95 5.89 -17.87
CA ARG A 166 13.99 6.08 -19.31
C ARG A 166 15.23 5.42 -19.86
N SER A 167 15.08 4.66 -20.93
CA SER A 167 16.16 3.96 -21.62
C SER A 167 15.92 3.90 -23.12
N ASP A 168 17.01 3.71 -23.88
CA ASP A 168 16.96 3.41 -25.31
C ASP A 168 16.98 1.89 -25.57
N THR A 169 17.35 1.08 -24.56
CA THR A 169 17.68 -0.35 -24.69
C THR A 169 16.83 -1.24 -23.78
N GLU A 170 16.28 -0.70 -22.70
CA GLU A 170 15.40 -1.41 -21.77
C GLU A 170 13.96 -1.43 -22.27
N HIS A 171 13.21 -2.47 -21.89
CA HIS A 171 11.85 -2.70 -22.35
C HIS A 171 10.92 -2.94 -21.16
N CYS A 172 9.63 -2.77 -21.38
CA CYS A 172 8.60 -3.23 -20.46
C CYS A 172 8.78 -4.73 -20.23
N ASP A 173 8.50 -5.20 -19.01
CA ASP A 173 8.36 -6.63 -18.80
C ASP A 173 7.17 -7.11 -19.64
N ASP A 174 7.36 -8.19 -20.40
CA ASP A 174 6.24 -8.88 -21.03
C ASP A 174 5.28 -9.29 -19.92
N SER A 175 3.98 -8.95 -20.03
CA SER A 175 2.95 -9.22 -19.03
C SER A 175 2.83 -10.72 -18.71
N ALA A 176 3.75 -11.23 -17.89
CA ALA A 176 3.68 -12.52 -17.26
C ALA A 176 3.05 -12.28 -15.89
N ALA A 177 1.73 -12.43 -15.87
CA ALA A 177 0.96 -12.67 -14.66
C ALA A 177 1.70 -13.59 -13.69
N GLY A 178 1.81 -13.17 -12.43
CA GLY A 178 1.92 -14.04 -11.26
C GLY A 178 3.02 -15.10 -11.30
N SER A 179 4.25 -14.73 -10.94
CA SER A 179 5.22 -15.71 -10.43
C SER A 179 4.81 -16.12 -9.01
N THR A 180 3.87 -17.06 -8.95
CA THR A 180 3.56 -17.87 -7.76
C THR A 180 4.79 -18.71 -7.42
N PRO A 181 5.24 -18.82 -6.16
CA PRO A 181 6.26 -19.81 -5.79
C PRO A 181 5.69 -21.21 -6.03
N ALA A 182 6.38 -21.99 -6.85
CA ALA A 182 6.04 -23.39 -7.09
C ALA A 182 6.03 -24.16 -5.76
N SER A 183 4.83 -24.59 -5.33
CA SER A 183 4.72 -25.70 -4.39
C SER A 183 5.05 -27.02 -5.11
N PRO A 184 5.75 -27.96 -4.45
CA PRO A 184 6.27 -29.14 -5.10
C PRO A 184 5.14 -30.14 -5.41
N SER A 185 5.09 -30.58 -6.66
CA SER A 185 4.20 -31.64 -7.12
C SER A 185 4.58 -32.99 -6.50
N SER A 186 3.56 -33.66 -5.99
CA SER A 186 3.48 -35.05 -5.58
C SER A 186 3.99 -36.05 -6.63
N ASN A 187 4.76 -37.05 -6.19
CA ASN A 187 4.90 -38.34 -6.86
C ASN A 187 4.40 -39.47 -5.94
N SER A 188 3.42 -40.24 -6.42
CA SER A 188 3.07 -41.59 -5.98
C SER A 188 3.73 -42.58 -6.98
N SER A 189 4.25 -43.77 -6.65
CA SER A 189 3.66 -44.83 -5.83
C SER A 189 4.62 -46.03 -5.60
N SER A 190 4.43 -46.70 -4.44
CA SER A 190 4.64 -48.13 -4.08
C SER A 190 6.07 -48.76 -4.08
N SER A 191 6.52 -49.62 -3.14
CA SER A 191 5.83 -50.57 -2.23
C SER A 191 6.69 -51.06 -1.03
N SER A 192 5.99 -51.45 0.08
CA SER A 192 6.30 -52.48 1.13
C SER A 192 7.57 -52.32 2.01
N SER A 193 7.60 -52.45 3.36
CA SER A 193 6.85 -53.33 4.29
C SER A 193 7.02 -52.87 5.77
N ASP A 194 6.00 -53.14 6.60
CA ASP A 194 5.96 -53.48 8.05
C ASP A 194 6.99 -52.91 9.07
N ASN A 195 6.52 -52.20 10.12
CA ASN A 195 6.27 -52.78 11.47
C ASN A 195 5.93 -51.76 12.59
N THR A 196 4.87 -52.09 13.34
CA THR A 196 4.68 -52.03 14.82
C THR A 196 4.59 -50.69 15.62
N ILE A 197 3.36 -50.39 16.06
CA ILE A 197 2.85 -49.96 17.39
C ILE A 197 3.83 -49.26 18.37
N SER A 198 3.50 -48.01 18.76
CA SER A 198 3.23 -47.60 20.17
C SER A 198 2.93 -46.08 20.30
N ALA A 199 1.87 -45.75 21.03
CA ALA A 199 1.63 -44.45 21.69
C ALA A 199 1.83 -44.68 23.22
N PRO A 200 2.04 -43.67 24.12
CA PRO A 200 1.15 -42.50 24.25
C PRO A 200 1.72 -41.18 24.87
N ASN A 201 0.84 -40.16 24.84
CA ASN A 201 0.48 -39.21 25.93
C ASN A 201 1.10 -37.78 26.04
N ARG A 202 0.18 -36.79 25.91
CA ARG A 202 -0.06 -35.54 26.69
C ARG A 202 1.10 -34.72 27.28
N ARG A 203 1.08 -33.39 27.04
CA ARG A 203 0.64 -32.35 28.01
C ARG A 203 0.71 -30.92 27.45
N ASP A 204 -0.24 -30.11 27.93
CA ASP A 204 -0.38 -28.67 27.74
C ASP A 204 0.76 -27.86 28.38
N SER A 205 1.07 -26.66 27.85
CA SER A 205 1.38 -25.50 28.70
C SER A 205 1.19 -24.17 27.97
N ARG A 206 0.34 -23.36 28.60
CA ARG A 206 0.01 -21.97 28.36
C ARG A 206 1.14 -21.10 28.93
N SER A 207 1.55 -20.02 28.24
CA SER A 207 2.21 -18.90 28.91
C SER A 207 1.84 -17.58 28.25
N SER A 208 1.46 -16.64 29.10
CA SER A 208 0.96 -15.30 28.84
C SER A 208 2.06 -14.30 29.19
N SER A 209 2.21 -13.22 28.43
CA SER A 209 2.92 -11.98 28.83
C SER A 209 2.47 -10.88 27.88
N SER A 210 1.50 -10.04 28.26
CA SER A 210 1.67 -8.74 28.92
C SER A 210 2.29 -7.69 28.00
N SER A 211 1.42 -7.06 27.20
CA SER A 211 1.70 -5.92 26.32
C SER A 211 1.63 -4.60 27.09
N ILE A 212 2.72 -3.84 27.04
CA ILE A 212 2.81 -2.44 27.50
C ILE A 212 2.96 -1.58 26.24
N LEU A 213 1.98 -0.72 25.95
CA LEU A 213 2.01 0.24 24.84
C LEU A 213 2.57 1.60 25.32
N PRO A 214 3.42 2.29 24.53
CA PRO A 214 3.64 3.73 24.65
C PRO A 214 3.02 4.52 23.47
N PRO A 215 2.88 5.86 23.61
CA PRO A 215 1.87 6.66 22.90
C PRO A 215 2.33 7.23 21.55
N HIS A 216 1.33 7.59 20.73
CA HIS A 216 1.40 8.24 19.43
C HIS A 216 2.42 9.38 19.33
N VAL A 217 3.30 9.32 18.31
CA VAL A 217 4.18 10.43 17.90
C VAL A 217 3.67 10.98 16.56
N MET A 218 3.37 12.29 16.54
CA MET A 218 2.99 13.05 15.34
C MET A 218 4.16 13.09 14.34
N VAL A 219 3.88 12.74 13.09
CA VAL A 219 4.79 12.91 11.95
C VAL A 219 4.92 14.41 11.64
N LEU A 220 6.14 14.93 11.77
CA LEU A 220 6.52 16.31 11.47
C LEU A 220 6.70 16.50 9.95
N PHE A 221 5.87 17.33 9.35
CA PHE A 221 6.08 17.84 7.99
C PHE A 221 7.27 18.81 7.99
N ILE A 222 8.34 18.49 7.27
CA ILE A 222 9.39 19.46 6.94
C ILE A 222 9.01 20.14 5.63
N LEU A 223 8.46 21.35 5.73
CA LEU A 223 8.39 22.33 4.63
C LEU A 223 9.66 23.19 4.71
N THR A 224 10.69 22.89 3.92
CA THR A 224 11.73 23.89 3.64
C THR A 224 11.27 24.76 2.48
N SER A 225 10.66 25.89 2.82
CA SER A 225 10.45 27.01 1.91
C SER A 225 11.76 27.82 1.81
N THR A 226 12.48 27.68 0.70
CA THR A 226 13.46 28.69 0.27
C THR A 226 12.79 29.63 -0.73
N MET A 227 12.44 30.82 -0.26
CA MET A 227 12.14 31.97 -1.11
C MET A 227 13.07 33.12 -0.74
N LEU A 228 14.11 33.24 -1.57
CA LEU A 228 14.92 34.41 -1.83
C LEU A 228 14.02 35.62 -2.10
N HIS A 229 14.22 36.77 -1.45
CA HIS A 229 13.94 38.09 -2.04
C HIS A 229 14.81 39.20 -1.41
N LEU A 230 15.27 40.07 -2.32
CA LEU A 230 16.13 41.25 -2.22
C LEU A 230 15.86 42.22 -1.06
N ILE A 231 16.93 42.82 -0.53
CA ILE A 231 17.25 44.26 -0.64
C ILE A 231 18.74 44.40 -0.93
#